data_AF-A0A7C6DKF8-F1
#
_entry.id   AF-A0A7C6DKF8-F1
#
_cell.length_a   1.000
_cell.length_b   1.000
_cell.length_c   1.000
_cell.angle_alpha   90.00
_cell.angle_beta   90.00
_cell.angle_gamma   90.00
#
_symmetry.space_group_name_H-M   'P 1'
#
loop_
_entity.id
_entity.type
_entity.pdbx_description
1 polymer ?
#
loop_
_entity_poly.entity_id
_entity_poly.type
_entity_poly.pdbx_seq_one_letter_code
_entity_poly.pdbx_strand_id
1 'polypeptide(L)'
;MPAAPQREFPCSWGRDRWGSGRPRDLPVLAVPLRSIGFVGNDADLARLYSAADVFVLPSREDNLPNTVMEAMACGIPCVGFAVGGVPDMIDHRVNGYLATPGDADDLARGIAWVLEDAGRRRRLAEAARGKALSEWHGDVIARRYLDVYNEALEESYGRSSAC
;
A
#
# COMPACT_ATOMS: atom_id res chain seq x y z
N MET A 1 -26.22 -11.86 -21.80
CA MET A 1 -25.08 -11.09 -22.29
C MET A 1 -23.87 -12.01 -22.29
N PRO A 2 -23.25 -12.32 -23.44
CA PRO A 2 -22.08 -13.19 -23.44
C PRO A 2 -20.90 -12.46 -22.79
N ALA A 3 -20.12 -13.19 -21.99
CA ALA A 3 -18.93 -12.70 -21.33
C ALA A 3 -17.93 -12.13 -22.36
N ALA A 4 -17.32 -10.99 -22.05
CA ALA A 4 -16.28 -10.42 -22.88
C ALA A 4 -15.11 -11.42 -23.04
N PRO A 5 -14.51 -11.54 -24.23
CA PRO A 5 -13.42 -12.48 -24.47
C PRO A 5 -12.22 -12.13 -23.59
N GLN A 6 -11.72 -13.13 -22.87
CA GLN A 6 -10.49 -12.99 -22.09
C GLN A 6 -9.34 -12.68 -23.06
N ARG A 7 -8.69 -11.53 -22.88
CA ARG A 7 -7.54 -11.15 -23.69
C ARG A 7 -6.40 -12.14 -23.45
N GLU A 8 -6.11 -12.97 -24.43
CA GLU A 8 -4.90 -13.80 -24.45
C GLU A 8 -3.69 -12.89 -24.71
N PHE A 9 -2.81 -12.79 -23.70
CA PHE A 9 -1.53 -12.11 -23.85
C PHE A 9 -0.53 -13.05 -24.54
N PRO A 10 0.19 -12.62 -25.59
CA PRO A 10 1.12 -13.45 -26.33
C PRO A 10 2.26 -13.96 -25.44
N CYS A 11 2.49 -15.28 -25.51
CA CYS A 11 3.35 -16.09 -24.65
C CYS A 11 4.85 -15.73 -24.58
N SER A 12 5.32 -14.64 -25.19
CA SER A 12 6.69 -14.13 -25.02
C SER A 12 6.85 -13.13 -23.87
N TRP A 13 5.74 -12.62 -23.32
CA TRP A 13 5.70 -11.67 -22.20
C TRP A 13 5.08 -12.29 -20.94
N GLY A 14 5.34 -13.58 -20.74
CA GLY A 14 4.66 -14.48 -19.81
C GLY A 14 4.14 -13.90 -18.49
N ARG A 15 2.99 -14.42 -18.07
CA ARG A 15 2.31 -14.31 -16.77
C ARG A 15 3.29 -14.43 -15.57
N ASP A 16 4.43 -15.06 -15.83
CA ASP A 16 5.58 -15.35 -15.01
C ASP A 16 6.52 -14.15 -14.74
N ARG A 17 6.35 -12.99 -15.41
CA ARG A 17 7.13 -11.77 -15.14
C ARG A 17 6.57 -10.96 -13.94
N TRP A 18 5.28 -11.07 -13.66
CA TRP A 18 4.56 -10.27 -12.66
C TRP A 18 3.69 -11.14 -11.73
N GLY A 19 4.24 -12.24 -11.21
CA GLY A 19 3.66 -12.93 -10.05
C GLY A 19 3.01 -14.29 -10.27
N SER A 20 2.98 -14.87 -11.47
CA SER A 20 2.48 -16.26 -11.63
C SER A 20 3.55 -17.35 -11.52
N GLY A 21 4.83 -16.98 -11.40
CA GLY A 21 5.92 -17.92 -11.20
C GLY A 21 6.08 -18.29 -9.73
N ARG A 22 6.46 -19.54 -9.41
CA ARG A 22 7.18 -19.80 -8.16
C ARG A 22 8.38 -18.84 -8.14
N PRO A 23 8.77 -18.28 -6.96
CA PRO A 23 10.04 -17.56 -6.87
C PRO A 23 11.13 -18.46 -7.46
N ARG A 24 11.69 -18.06 -8.61
CA ARG A 24 12.75 -18.85 -9.23
C ARG A 24 13.99 -18.69 -8.35
N ASP A 25 14.52 -19.82 -7.90
CA ASP A 25 15.82 -19.94 -7.22
C ASP A 25 16.01 -19.07 -5.98
N LEU A 26 14.99 -18.99 -5.11
CA LEU A 26 15.25 -18.48 -3.76
C LEU A 26 16.13 -19.49 -2.99
N PRO A 27 17.15 -19.01 -2.25
CA PRO A 27 17.88 -19.88 -1.34
C PRO A 27 16.91 -20.46 -0.31
N VAL A 28 17.28 -21.61 0.28
CA VAL A 28 16.55 -22.14 1.43
C VAL A 28 16.57 -21.07 2.53
N LEU A 29 15.42 -20.44 2.75
CA LEU A 29 15.26 -19.45 3.79
C LEU A 29 15.15 -20.15 5.15
N ALA A 30 15.66 -19.50 6.20
CA ALA A 30 15.49 -19.97 7.57
C ALA A 30 14.03 -19.87 8.07
N VAL A 31 13.15 -19.28 7.27
CA VAL A 31 11.73 -19.09 7.56
C VAL A 31 10.86 -19.80 6.52
N PRO A 32 9.69 -20.34 6.91
CA PRO A 32 8.74 -20.90 5.97
C PRO A 32 8.29 -19.83 4.98
N LEU A 33 8.42 -20.13 3.68
CA LEU A 33 7.94 -19.27 2.61
C LEU A 33 6.72 -19.91 1.94
N ARG A 34 5.64 -19.16 1.85
CA ARG A 34 4.46 -19.54 1.07
C ARG A 34 4.19 -18.49 0.00
N SER A 35 4.46 -18.83 -1.25
CA SER A 35 4.02 -18.02 -2.38
C SER A 35 2.53 -18.29 -2.65
N ILE A 36 1.75 -17.21 -2.74
CA ILE A 36 0.32 -17.23 -3.07
C ILE A 36 0.06 -17.11 -4.58
N GLY A 37 1.09 -16.86 -5.38
CA GLY A 37 0.96 -16.62 -6.82
C GLY A 37 0.25 -15.31 -7.15
N PHE A 38 -0.29 -15.22 -8.36
CA PHE A 38 -1.01 -14.05 -8.84
C PHE A 38 -2.43 -14.03 -8.27
N VAL A 39 -2.80 -12.93 -7.61
CA VAL A 39 -4.13 -12.68 -7.08
C VAL A 39 -4.79 -11.61 -7.93
N GLY A 40 -5.82 -12.01 -8.69
CA GLY A 40 -6.47 -11.14 -9.67
C GLY A 40 -7.77 -10.49 -9.22
N ASN A 41 -8.19 -10.69 -7.97
CA ASN A 41 -9.43 -10.12 -7.46
C ASN A 41 -9.22 -9.40 -6.11
N ASP A 42 -9.92 -8.28 -5.95
CA ASP A 42 -9.72 -7.36 -4.82
C ASP A 42 -10.20 -7.96 -3.50
N ALA A 43 -11.24 -8.80 -3.53
CA ALA A 43 -11.80 -9.42 -2.33
C ALA A 43 -10.81 -10.40 -1.69
N ASP A 44 -10.12 -11.22 -2.48
CA ASP A 44 -9.10 -12.15 -2.01
C ASP A 44 -7.83 -11.40 -1.60
N LEU A 45 -7.45 -10.34 -2.30
CA LEU A 45 -6.35 -9.48 -1.90
C LEU A 45 -6.62 -8.84 -0.52
N ALA A 46 -7.81 -8.30 -0.30
CA ALA A 46 -8.24 -7.75 1.00
C ALA A 46 -8.24 -8.81 2.11
N ARG A 47 -8.66 -10.05 1.81
CA ARG A 47 -8.58 -11.16 2.76
C ARG A 47 -7.13 -11.52 3.11
N LEU A 48 -6.23 -11.48 2.14
CA LEU A 48 -4.82 -11.76 2.35
C LEU A 48 -4.15 -10.68 3.20
N TYR A 49 -4.42 -9.41 2.93
CA TYR A 49 -3.98 -8.32 3.81
C TYR A 49 -4.55 -8.53 5.22
N SER A 50 -5.86 -8.76 5.35
CA SER A 50 -6.51 -8.96 6.66
C SER A 50 -6.00 -10.19 7.43
N ALA A 51 -5.39 -11.16 6.75
CA ALA A 51 -4.80 -12.35 7.36
C ALA A 51 -3.32 -12.15 7.77
N ALA A 52 -2.69 -11.05 7.36
CA ALA A 52 -1.30 -10.74 7.70
C ALA A 52 -1.18 -10.04 9.06
N ASP A 53 0.00 -10.14 9.68
CA ASP A 53 0.33 -9.38 10.90
C ASP A 53 1.06 -8.07 10.61
N VAL A 54 1.75 -7.99 9.48
CA VAL A 54 2.56 -6.86 9.03
C VAL A 54 2.67 -6.87 7.51
N PHE A 55 2.62 -5.69 6.89
CA PHE A 55 2.93 -5.51 5.47
C PHE A 55 4.32 -4.91 5.32
N VAL A 56 5.13 -5.43 4.39
CA VAL A 56 6.51 -4.97 4.19
C VAL A 56 6.68 -4.44 2.76
N LEU A 57 7.13 -3.19 2.64
CA LEU A 57 7.44 -2.53 1.38
C LEU A 57 8.96 -2.22 1.31
N PRO A 58 9.78 -3.18 0.83
CA PRO A 58 11.22 -2.98 0.68
C PRO A 58 11.58 -2.24 -0.63
N SER A 59 10.67 -1.38 -1.15
CA SER A 59 10.89 -0.61 -2.37
C SER A 59 12.04 0.39 -2.19
N ARG A 60 12.91 0.50 -3.20
CA ARG A 60 14.00 1.50 -3.21
C ARG A 60 13.52 2.89 -3.65
N GLU A 61 12.44 2.93 -4.42
CA GLU A 61 11.79 4.15 -4.91
C GLU A 61 10.30 3.86 -5.01
N ASP A 62 9.46 4.70 -4.41
CA ASP A 62 8.01 4.58 -4.47
C ASP A 62 7.37 5.94 -4.18
N ASN A 63 6.45 6.40 -5.02
CA ASN A 63 5.86 7.73 -4.85
C ASN A 63 4.63 7.69 -3.95
N LEU A 64 3.62 6.90 -4.31
CA LEU A 64 2.42 6.72 -3.51
C LEU A 64 1.94 5.27 -3.68
N PRO A 65 2.55 4.32 -2.96
CA PRO A 65 2.23 2.91 -3.12
C PRO A 65 0.80 2.61 -2.67
N ASN A 66 -0.09 2.33 -3.63
CA ASN A 66 -1.47 1.92 -3.34
C ASN A 66 -1.52 0.69 -2.40
N THR A 67 -0.55 -0.21 -2.50
CA THR A 67 -0.44 -1.39 -1.63
C THR A 67 -0.29 -1.05 -0.15
N VAL A 68 0.38 0.07 0.19
CA VAL A 68 0.44 0.56 1.58
C VAL A 68 -0.93 1.07 2.03
N MET A 69 -1.65 1.81 1.17
CA MET A 69 -3.01 2.27 1.48
C MET A 69 -3.98 1.10 1.67
N GLU A 70 -3.90 0.09 0.79
CA GLU A 70 -4.71 -1.12 0.85
C GLU A 70 -4.46 -1.91 2.15
N ALA A 71 -3.18 -2.11 2.50
CA ALA A 71 -2.79 -2.79 3.74
C ALA A 71 -3.28 -2.01 4.97
N MET A 72 -3.05 -0.69 5.01
CA MET A 72 -3.54 0.16 6.11
C MET A 72 -5.06 0.17 6.21
N ALA A 73 -5.77 0.21 5.08
CA ALA A 73 -7.23 0.11 5.04
C ALA A 73 -7.71 -1.23 5.61
N CYS A 74 -6.96 -2.32 5.44
CA CYS A 74 -7.23 -3.61 6.08
C CYS A 74 -6.81 -3.68 7.55
N GLY A 75 -6.29 -2.58 8.13
CA GLY A 75 -5.83 -2.52 9.52
C GLY A 75 -4.48 -3.18 9.74
N ILE A 76 -3.62 -3.21 8.72
CA ILE A 76 -2.31 -3.82 8.82
C ILE A 76 -1.25 -2.73 8.97
N PRO A 77 -0.37 -2.81 9.99
CA PRO A 77 0.74 -1.89 10.10
C PRO A 77 1.78 -2.15 8.99
N CYS A 78 2.33 -1.07 8.45
CA CYS A 78 3.25 -1.12 7.32
C CYS A 78 4.69 -0.85 7.76
N VAL A 79 5.64 -1.60 7.21
CA VAL A 79 7.08 -1.41 7.41
C VAL A 79 7.72 -1.18 6.05
N GLY A 80 8.46 -0.10 5.89
CA GLY A 80 9.06 0.22 4.60
C GLY A 80 10.20 1.22 4.71
N PHE A 81 10.92 1.41 3.62
CA PHE A 81 11.98 2.41 3.56
C PHE A 81 11.42 3.83 3.46
N ALA A 82 12.10 4.79 4.09
CA ALA A 82 11.77 6.21 3.97
C ALA A 82 12.18 6.79 2.60
N VAL A 83 11.49 6.36 1.54
CA VAL A 83 11.74 6.75 0.14
C VAL A 83 10.48 7.30 -0.51
N GLY A 84 10.66 8.25 -1.43
CA GLY A 84 9.57 8.95 -2.13
C GLY A 84 8.48 9.43 -1.17
N GLY A 85 7.22 9.03 -1.39
CA GLY A 85 6.10 9.43 -0.53
C GLY A 85 5.73 8.41 0.56
N VAL A 86 6.51 7.34 0.74
CA VAL A 86 6.31 6.41 1.87
C VAL A 86 6.34 7.12 3.24
N PRO A 87 7.20 8.13 3.50
CA PRO A 87 7.19 8.89 4.75
C PRO A 87 5.90 9.67 5.02
N ASP A 88 5.17 10.09 3.99
CA ASP A 88 3.89 10.78 4.15
C ASP A 88 2.77 9.81 4.55
N MET A 89 2.95 8.53 4.22
CA MET A 89 2.00 7.47 4.51
C MET A 89 2.26 6.83 5.89
N ILE A 90 3.49 6.40 6.14
CA ILE A 90 3.90 5.69 7.36
C ILE A 90 4.40 6.70 8.39
N ASP A 91 3.63 6.91 9.45
CA ASP A 91 4.06 7.67 10.61
C ASP A 91 4.90 6.75 11.51
N HIS A 92 6.22 7.00 11.56
CA HIS A 92 7.18 6.13 12.25
C HIS A 92 6.75 5.84 13.69
N ARG A 93 6.59 4.55 14.00
CA ARG A 93 6.14 3.98 15.29
C ARG A 93 4.72 4.36 15.73
N VAL A 94 3.92 4.97 14.86
CA VAL A 94 2.52 5.32 15.13
C VAL A 94 1.58 4.38 14.38
N ASN A 95 1.78 4.21 13.08
CA ASN A 95 0.98 3.30 12.24
C ASN A 95 1.83 2.23 11.53
N GLY A 96 3.13 2.23 11.80
CA GLY A 96 4.10 1.39 11.12
C GLY A 96 5.54 1.70 11.53
N TYR A 97 6.49 1.28 10.71
CA TYR A 97 7.92 1.56 10.93
C TYR A 97 8.57 2.03 9.63
N LEU A 98 9.12 3.25 9.65
CA LEU A 98 10.00 3.75 8.61
C LEU A 98 11.44 3.34 8.89
N ALA A 99 12.01 2.54 8.00
CA ALA A 99 13.40 2.12 8.02
C ALA A 99 14.28 3.02 7.14
N THR A 100 15.57 3.04 7.45
CA THR A 100 16.59 3.75 6.67
C THR A 100 16.68 3.15 5.26
N PRO A 101 16.60 3.96 4.18
CA PRO A 101 16.65 3.46 2.81
C PRO A 101 17.88 2.59 2.51
N GLY A 102 17.63 1.36 2.05
CA GLY A 102 18.69 0.41 1.71
C GLY A 102 19.32 -0.32 2.91
N ASP A 103 18.92 0.00 4.15
CA ASP A 103 19.38 -0.69 5.35
C ASP A 103 18.46 -1.89 5.66
N ALA A 104 18.88 -3.06 5.18
CA ALA A 104 18.13 -4.30 5.41
C ALA A 104 18.05 -4.69 6.90
N ASP A 105 19.06 -4.33 7.71
CA ASP A 105 19.05 -4.63 9.14
C ASP A 105 18.04 -3.75 9.88
N ASP A 106 17.91 -2.48 9.49
CA ASP A 106 16.88 -1.58 10.03
C ASP A 106 15.47 -2.00 9.64
N LEU A 107 15.30 -2.47 8.39
CA LEU A 107 14.03 -3.04 7.96
C LEU A 107 13.68 -4.28 8.79
N ALA A 108 14.64 -5.18 9.02
CA ALA A 108 14.45 -6.37 9.85
C ALA A 108 14.12 -6.02 11.30
N ARG A 109 14.81 -5.03 11.89
CA ARG A 109 14.47 -4.49 13.22
C ARG A 109 13.06 -3.91 13.26
N GLY A 110 12.64 -3.20 12.22
CA GLY A 110 11.28 -2.68 12.10
C GLY A 110 10.22 -3.78 12.09
N ILE A 111 10.44 -4.83 11.30
CA ILE A 111 9.55 -6.00 11.24
C ILE A 111 9.46 -6.68 12.61
N ALA A 112 10.61 -6.97 13.24
CA ALA A 112 10.65 -7.58 14.57
C ALA A 112 9.94 -6.71 15.61
N TRP A 113 10.21 -5.41 15.61
CA TRP A 113 9.57 -4.45 16.50
C TRP A 113 8.05 -4.45 16.35
N VAL A 114 7.50 -4.55 15.14
CA VAL A 114 6.05 -4.67 14.96
C VAL A 114 5.50 -5.99 15.54
N LEU A 115 6.21 -7.10 15.35
CA LEU A 115 5.73 -8.44 15.69
C LEU A 115 5.91 -8.86 17.16
N GLU A 116 6.92 -8.32 17.87
CA GLU A 116 7.30 -8.72 19.22
C GLU A 116 6.25 -8.43 20.31
N ASP A 117 5.35 -7.47 20.09
CA ASP A 117 4.35 -7.04 21.08
C ASP A 117 2.96 -6.97 20.43
N ALA A 118 2.09 -7.89 20.81
CA ALA A 118 0.72 -7.97 20.28
C ALA A 118 -0.14 -6.74 20.63
N GLY A 119 0.09 -6.12 21.79
CA GLY A 119 -0.60 -4.90 22.20
C GLY A 119 -0.16 -3.70 21.37
N ARG A 120 1.15 -3.58 21.11
CA ARG A 120 1.72 -2.60 20.19
C ARG A 120 1.16 -2.79 18.79
N ARG A 121 1.22 -4.00 18.24
CA ARG A 121 0.70 -4.31 16.91
C ARG A 121 -0.77 -3.91 16.74
N ARG A 122 -1.62 -4.15 17.76
CA ARG A 122 -3.03 -3.72 17.74
C ARG A 122 -3.17 -2.20 17.66
N ARG A 123 -2.39 -1.45 18.45
CA ARG A 123 -2.41 0.03 18.39
C ARG A 123 -1.95 0.55 17.03
N LEU A 124 -0.90 -0.05 16.47
CA LEU A 124 -0.41 0.31 15.13
C LEU A 124 -1.46 0.02 14.05
N ALA A 125 -2.14 -1.12 14.13
CA ALA A 125 -3.23 -1.52 13.24
C ALA A 125 -4.41 -0.54 13.27
N GLU A 126 -4.84 -0.13 14.46
CA GLU A 126 -5.90 0.86 14.66
C GLU A 126 -5.50 2.23 14.06
N ALA A 127 -4.27 2.68 14.31
CA ALA A 127 -3.74 3.92 13.75
C ALA A 127 -3.61 3.87 12.22
N ALA A 128 -3.14 2.75 11.66
CA ALA A 128 -3.05 2.52 10.23
C ALA A 128 -4.42 2.63 9.55
N ARG A 129 -5.42 1.91 10.09
CA ARG A 129 -6.79 1.99 9.58
C ARG A 129 -7.39 3.38 9.73
N GLY A 130 -7.15 4.02 10.88
CA GLY A 130 -7.61 5.38 11.15
C GLY A 130 -7.11 6.36 10.10
N LYS A 131 -5.81 6.36 9.82
CA LYS A 131 -5.19 7.22 8.80
C LYS A 131 -5.75 6.93 7.40
N ALA A 132 -5.88 5.65 7.04
CA ALA A 132 -6.41 5.29 5.73
C ALA A 132 -7.85 5.80 5.51
N LEU A 133 -8.70 5.70 6.53
CA LEU A 133 -10.07 6.20 6.46
C LEU A 133 -10.17 7.73 6.51
N SER A 134 -9.26 8.41 7.22
CA SER A 134 -9.29 9.87 7.32
C SER A 134 -8.67 10.59 6.13
N GLU A 135 -7.69 9.98 5.46
CA GLU A 135 -6.95 10.63 4.37
C GLU A 135 -7.36 10.15 2.99
N TRP A 136 -7.60 8.83 2.82
CA TRP A 136 -7.73 8.21 1.50
C TRP A 136 -9.09 7.56 1.24
N HIS A 137 -10.05 7.71 2.15
CA HIS A 137 -11.42 7.28 1.88
C HIS A 137 -12.00 8.06 0.70
N GLY A 138 -12.73 7.37 -0.18
CA GLY A 138 -13.24 7.95 -1.44
C GLY A 138 -14.02 9.25 -1.24
N ASP A 139 -14.87 9.31 -0.21
CA ASP A 139 -15.63 10.53 0.13
C ASP A 139 -14.73 11.69 0.57
N VAL A 140 -13.63 11.41 1.28
CA VAL A 140 -12.71 12.45 1.74
C VAL A 140 -11.96 13.03 0.55
N ILE A 141 -11.44 12.16 -0.31
CA ILE A 141 -10.75 12.57 -1.53
C ILE A 141 -11.70 13.34 -2.44
N ALA A 142 -12.90 12.82 -2.70
CA ALA A 142 -13.88 13.47 -3.56
C ALA A 142 -14.21 14.90 -3.09
N ARG A 143 -14.39 15.10 -1.77
CA ARG A 143 -14.61 16.44 -1.19
C ARG A 143 -13.42 17.37 -1.41
N ARG A 144 -12.19 16.91 -1.10
CA ARG A 144 -10.97 17.71 -1.32
C ARG A 144 -10.81 18.14 -2.78
N TYR A 145 -11.13 17.27 -3.73
CA TYR A 145 -11.12 17.62 -5.16
C TYR A 145 -12.21 18.64 -5.53
N LEU A 146 -13.42 18.48 -5.01
CA LEU A 146 -14.51 19.43 -5.25
C LEU A 146 -14.17 20.83 -4.71
N ASP A 147 -13.55 20.92 -3.53
CA ASP A 147 -13.14 22.18 -2.94
C ASP A 147 -12.16 22.93 -3.85
N VAL A 148 -11.14 22.24 -4.38
CA VAL A 148 -10.17 22.81 -5.33
C VAL A 148 -10.85 23.27 -6.63
N TYR A 149 -11.80 22.49 -7.15
CA TYR A 149 -12.54 22.89 -8.36
C TYR A 149 -13.43 24.10 -8.12
N ASN A 150 -14.08 24.18 -6.97
CA ASN A 150 -14.92 25.32 -6.61
C ASN A 150 -14.07 26.59 -6.45
N GLU A 151 -12.92 26.51 -5.78
CA GLU A 151 -11.97 27.62 -5.64
C GLU A 151 -11.52 28.15 -7.02
N ALA A 152 -11.11 27.25 -7.92
CA ALA A 152 -10.68 27.62 -9.27
C ALA A 152 -11.80 28.28 -10.10
N LEU A 153 -13.05 27.85 -9.92
CA LEU A 153 -14.20 28.48 -10.57
C LEU A 153 -14.46 29.88 -10.02
N GLU A 154 -14.43 30.07 -8.70
CA GLU A 154 -14.62 31.37 -8.05
C GLU A 154 -13.59 32.40 -8.52
N GLU A 155 -12.30 32.03 -8.60
CA GLU A 155 -11.24 32.90 -9.13
C GLU A 155 -11.48 33.30 -10.60
N SER A 156 -11.96 32.36 -11.42
CA SER A 156 -12.25 32.60 -12.83
C SER A 156 -13.43 33.55 -13.00
N TYR A 157 -14.51 33.37 -12.24
CA TYR A 157 -15.67 34.25 -12.29
C TYR A 157 -15.36 35.65 -11.75
N GLY A 158 -14.56 35.75 -10.67
CA GLY A 158 -14.11 37.03 -10.12
C GLY A 158 -13.24 37.85 -11.08
N ARG A 159 -12.44 37.20 -11.93
CA ARG A 159 -11.65 37.85 -13.00
C ARG A 159 -12.48 38.30 -14.19
N SER A 160 -13.55 37.59 -14.54
CA SER A 160 -14.44 37.99 -15.64
C SER A 160 -15.34 39.18 -15.31
N SER A 161 -15.66 39.43 -14.04
CA SER A 161 -16.47 40.58 -13.60
C SER A 161 -15.70 41.90 -13.41
N ALA A 162 -14.37 41.89 -13.57
CA ALA A 162 -13.49 43.04 -13.37
C ALA A 162 -12.98 43.70 -14.66
N CYS A 163 -13.51 43.33 -15.83
CA CYS A 163 -13.18 43.90 -17.13
C CYS A 163 -14.33 44.75 -17.70
#